data_AF-A0A1B0C754-F1
#
_entry.id   AF-A0A1B0C754-F1
#
_cell.length_a   1.000
_cell.length_b   1.000
_cell.length_c   1.000
_cell.angle_alpha   90.00
_cell.angle_beta   90.00
_cell.angle_gamma   90.00
#
_symmetry.space_group_name_H-M   'P 1'
#
loop_
_entity.id
_entity.type
_entity.pdbx_description
1 polymer ?
#
loop_
_entity_poly.entity_id
_entity_poly.type
_entity_poly.pdbx_seq_one_letter_code
_entity_poly.pdbx_strand_id
1 'polypeptide(L)'
;MHHKIEPKKAPSFIKPWFTFHNPIFSEYNIIFGHWSSLGDYPTPKNIYGLDTGCCWGGQLTALQWDNKKFFKVNSLKYFKTHIIHITIVS
;
A
#
# COMPACT_ATOMS: atom_id res chain seq x y z
N MET A 1 3.27 15.41 -13.33
CA MET A 1 1.94 14.83 -13.01
C MET A 1 2.11 13.89 -11.81
N HIS A 2 2.16 14.44 -10.59
CA HIS A 2 2.58 13.71 -9.37
C HIS A 2 1.49 13.79 -8.31
N HIS A 3 0.39 13.06 -8.49
CA HIS A 3 -0.70 13.02 -7.53
C HIS A 3 -0.74 11.65 -6.83
N LYS A 4 0.32 11.36 -6.03
CA LYS A 4 0.34 10.23 -5.08
C LYS A 4 -0.06 10.69 -3.67
N ILE A 5 -0.99 11.64 -3.59
CA ILE A 5 -1.58 12.08 -2.32
C ILE A 5 -2.66 11.10 -1.88
N GLU A 6 -3.17 11.29 -0.67
CA GLU A 6 -4.33 10.54 -0.17
C GLU A 6 -5.51 10.74 -1.14
N PRO A 7 -6.21 9.67 -1.58
CA PRO A 7 -7.27 9.79 -2.59
C PRO A 7 -8.39 10.76 -2.22
N LYS A 8 -8.69 10.90 -0.92
CA LYS A 8 -9.70 11.85 -0.41
C LYS A 8 -9.32 13.32 -0.62
N LYS A 9 -8.03 13.62 -0.76
CA LYS A 9 -7.49 14.97 -0.98
C LYS A 9 -7.19 15.24 -2.46
N ALA A 10 -7.36 14.23 -3.32
CA ALA A 10 -7.16 14.38 -4.75
C ALA A 10 -8.35 15.12 -5.39
N PRO A 11 -8.13 15.88 -6.48
CA PRO A 11 -9.22 16.38 -7.30
C PRO A 11 -10.15 15.25 -7.74
N SER A 12 -11.45 15.51 -7.82
CA SER A 12 -12.50 14.49 -8.07
C SER A 12 -12.34 13.72 -9.38
N PHE A 13 -11.63 14.28 -10.37
CA PHE A 13 -11.34 13.62 -11.64
C PHE A 13 -10.14 12.65 -11.57
N ILE A 14 -9.37 12.66 -10.49
CA ILE A 14 -8.25 11.72 -10.26
C ILE A 14 -8.74 10.62 -9.33
N LYS A 15 -8.67 9.38 -9.81
CA LYS A 15 -9.06 8.20 -9.04
C LYS A 15 -7.88 7.24 -8.89
N PRO A 16 -7.83 6.44 -7.80
CA PRO A 16 -6.85 5.37 -7.69
C PRO A 16 -6.94 4.41 -8.88
N TRP A 17 -5.79 3.96 -9.38
CA TRP A 17 -5.71 3.10 -10.58
C TRP A 17 -6.55 1.82 -10.46
N PHE A 18 -6.70 1.28 -9.24
CA PHE A 18 -7.47 0.07 -8.95
C PHE A 18 -9.00 0.29 -8.94
N THR A 19 -9.47 1.52 -9.14
CA THR A 19 -10.92 1.81 -9.26
C THR A 19 -11.43 1.70 -10.69
N PHE A 20 -10.53 1.64 -11.66
CA PHE A 20 -10.89 1.44 -13.06
C PHE A 20 -11.11 -0.04 -13.34
N HIS A 21 -12.06 -0.34 -14.24
CA HIS A 21 -12.27 -1.71 -14.67
C HIS A 21 -11.04 -2.21 -15.42
N ASN A 22 -10.52 -3.37 -14.99
CA ASN A 22 -9.46 -4.08 -15.66
C ASN A 22 -9.68 -5.59 -15.48
N PRO A 23 -9.79 -6.38 -16.57
CA PRO A 23 -9.99 -7.83 -16.49
C PRO A 23 -8.94 -8.57 -15.66
N ILE A 24 -7.70 -8.05 -15.60
CA ILE A 24 -6.62 -8.62 -14.79
C ILE A 24 -7.00 -8.63 -13.29
N PHE A 25 -7.81 -7.66 -12.85
CA PHE A 25 -8.24 -7.58 -11.45
C PHE A 25 -9.27 -8.66 -11.09
N SER A 26 -9.86 -9.38 -12.04
CA SER A 26 -10.68 -10.55 -11.71
C SER A 26 -9.88 -11.85 -11.68
N GLU A 27 -8.73 -11.88 -12.35
CA GLU A 27 -7.94 -13.10 -12.53
C GLU A 27 -6.81 -13.23 -11.52
N TYR A 28 -6.23 -12.10 -11.10
CA TYR A 28 -5.03 -12.09 -10.27
C TYR A 28 -5.24 -11.33 -8.97
N ASN A 29 -4.50 -11.77 -7.97
CA ASN A 29 -4.27 -10.99 -6.77
C ASN A 29 -3.09 -10.06 -7.00
N ILE A 30 -3.25 -8.78 -6.67
CA ILE A 30 -2.23 -7.76 -6.87
C ILE A 30 -1.78 -7.24 -5.51
N ILE A 31 -0.52 -7.48 -5.18
CA ILE A 31 0.12 -6.92 -3.98
C ILE A 31 1.00 -5.76 -4.43
N PHE A 32 0.85 -4.59 -3.83
CA PHE A 32 1.62 -3.41 -4.21
C PHE A 32 2.03 -2.54 -3.02
N GLY A 33 2.99 -1.65 -3.27
CA GLY A 33 3.45 -0.64 -2.32
C GLY A 33 3.74 0.68 -3.02
N HIS A 34 4.72 1.43 -2.53
CA HIS A 34 5.23 2.69 -3.07
C HIS A 34 4.29 3.92 -2.98
N TRP A 35 3.00 3.71 -2.72
CA TRP A 35 2.03 4.79 -2.49
C TRP A 35 1.71 4.93 -0.99
N SER A 36 2.70 5.34 -0.20
CA SER A 36 2.56 5.47 1.27
C SER A 36 1.41 6.37 1.72
N SER A 37 1.10 7.43 0.95
CA SER A 37 -0.03 8.32 1.25
C SER A 37 -1.41 7.69 1.02
N LEU A 38 -1.46 6.48 0.44
CA LEU A 38 -2.68 5.68 0.37
C LEU A 38 -3.09 5.18 1.75
N GLY A 39 -2.12 4.78 2.59
CA GLY A 39 -2.37 4.28 3.94
C GLY A 39 -3.37 3.12 3.95
N ASP A 40 -4.38 3.21 4.83
CA ASP A 40 -5.45 2.22 5.00
C ASP A 40 -6.66 2.46 4.08
N TYR A 41 -6.46 3.11 2.93
CA TYR A 41 -7.55 3.33 1.98
C TYR A 41 -8.13 2.00 1.49
N PRO A 42 -9.47 1.85 1.41
CA PRO A 42 -10.09 0.61 0.99
C PRO A 42 -9.72 0.24 -0.43
N THR A 43 -9.33 -1.02 -0.61
CA THR A 43 -8.97 -1.62 -1.90
C THR A 43 -9.92 -2.77 -2.25
N PRO A 44 -10.09 -3.10 -3.53
CA PRO A 44 -10.85 -4.29 -3.94
C PRO A 44 -10.29 -5.57 -3.31
N LYS A 45 -11.13 -6.61 -3.19
CA LYS A 45 -10.84 -7.85 -2.43
C LYS A 45 -9.51 -8.54 -2.79
N ASN A 46 -9.10 -8.44 -4.06
CA ASN A 46 -7.91 -9.07 -4.62
C ASN A 46 -6.72 -8.10 -4.78
N ILE A 47 -6.83 -6.87 -4.27
CA ILE A 47 -5.79 -5.85 -4.37
C ILE A 47 -5.35 -5.48 -2.95
N TYR A 48 -4.06 -5.65 -2.67
CA TYR A 48 -3.50 -5.54 -1.32
C TYR A 48 -2.41 -4.46 -1.30
N GLY A 49 -2.68 -3.34 -0.64
CA GLY A 49 -1.70 -2.28 -0.40
C GLY A 49 -0.89 -2.55 0.87
N LEU A 50 0.43 -2.68 0.76
CA LEU A 50 1.33 -2.96 1.89
C LEU A 50 2.14 -1.74 2.35
N ASP A 51 2.19 -0.68 1.54
CA ASP A 51 2.91 0.54 1.91
C ASP A 51 2.05 1.42 2.82
N THR A 52 2.13 1.15 4.12
CA THR A 52 1.52 1.97 5.17
C THR A 52 2.51 2.94 5.80
N GLY A 53 3.54 3.32 5.05
CA GLY A 53 4.39 4.47 5.36
C GLY A 53 5.28 4.33 6.60
N CYS A 54 5.84 3.13 6.87
CA CYS A 54 6.75 2.89 8.00
C CYS A 54 7.84 3.96 8.16
N CYS A 55 8.52 4.33 7.07
CA CYS A 55 9.59 5.34 7.08
C CYS A 55 9.11 6.75 7.47
N TRP A 56 7.79 7.00 7.42
CA TRP A 56 7.16 8.30 7.66
C TRP A 56 6.44 8.35 9.02
N GLY A 57 6.75 7.43 9.93
CA GLY A 57 6.06 7.33 11.23
C GLY A 57 4.81 6.44 11.20
N GLY A 58 4.52 5.80 10.07
CA GLY A 58 3.42 4.83 9.92
C GLY A 58 3.79 3.44 10.42
N GLN A 59 3.37 2.41 9.67
CA GLN A 59 3.57 1.00 10.03
C GLN A 59 4.32 0.25 8.93
N LEU A 60 5.03 -0.80 9.31
CA LEU A 60 5.47 -1.85 8.39
C LEU A 60 4.37 -2.91 8.32
N THR A 61 3.89 -3.23 7.12
CA THR A 61 2.79 -4.18 6.91
C THR A 61 3.27 -5.39 6.12
N ALA A 62 2.92 -6.58 6.62
CA ALA A 62 3.12 -7.86 5.96
C ALA A 62 1.78 -8.57 5.75
N LEU A 63 1.67 -9.35 4.68
CA LEU A 63 0.51 -10.17 4.35
C LEU A 63 0.89 -11.65 4.42
N GLN A 64 0.25 -12.40 5.31
CA GLN A 64 0.31 -13.86 5.28
C GLN A 64 -0.62 -14.36 4.17
N TRP A 65 -0.06 -15.08 3.20
CA TRP A 65 -0.75 -15.39 1.96
C TRP A 65 -1.90 -16.38 2.13
N ASP A 66 -1.72 -17.42 2.93
CA ASP A 66 -2.65 -18.56 3.05
C ASP A 66 -4.05 -18.14 3.51
N ASN A 67 -4.10 -17.18 4.44
CA ASN A 67 -5.33 -16.69 5.06
C ASN A 67 -5.60 -15.20 4.79
N LYS A 68 -4.79 -14.56 3.95
CA LYS A 68 -4.83 -13.11 3.66
C LYS A 68 -4.79 -12.24 4.92
N LYS A 69 -4.11 -12.69 5.97
CA LYS A 69 -4.04 -11.96 7.24
C LYS A 69 -2.94 -10.91 7.19
N PHE A 70 -3.28 -9.69 7.59
CA PHE A 70 -2.33 -8.60 7.73
C PHE A 70 -1.67 -8.60 9.11
N PHE A 71 -0.36 -8.39 9.11
CA PHE A 71 0.45 -8.13 10.30
C PHE A 71 1.05 -6.74 10.18
N LYS A 72 0.93 -5.94 11.23
CA LYS A 72 1.39 -4.55 11.25
C LYS A 72 2.26 -4.29 12.46
N VAL A 73 3.39 -3.64 12.25
CA VAL A 73 4.30 -3.21 13.31
C VAL A 73 4.50 -1.71 13.19
N ASN A 74 4.34 -0.97 14.29
CA ASN A 74 4.55 0.47 14.30
C ASN A 74 6.02 0.79 14.00
N SER A 75 6.24 1.85 13.24
CA SER A 75 7.58 2.40 13.09
C SER A 75 8.16 2.79 14.46
N LEU A 76 9.44 2.49 14.64
CA LEU A 76 10.20 3.08 15.73
C LEU A 76 10.40 4.56 15.37
N LYS A 77 10.15 5.48 16.30
CA LYS A 77 10.19 6.94 16.11
C LYS A 77 11.52 7.50 15.56
N TYR A 78 12.54 6.66 15.37
CA TYR A 78 13.90 7.04 14.99
C TYR A 78 14.36 6.30 13.72
N PHE A 79 13.96 6.79 12.55
CA PHE A 79 14.65 6.45 11.30
C PHE A 79 15.32 7.71 10.75
N LYS A 80 16.51 8.01 11.27
CA LYS A 80 17.51 8.81 10.55
C LYS A 80 18.02 7.96 9.38
N THR A 81 17.44 8.19 8.21
CA THR A 81 17.98 7.95 6.86
C THR A 81 19.04 6.83 6.75
N HIS A 82 18.68 5.59 7.04
CA HIS A 82 19.44 4.42 6.58
C HIS A 82 18.43 3.50 5.90
N ILE A 83 18.65 3.31 4.59
CA ILE A 83 17.76 2.61 3.66
C ILE A 83 17.51 1.20 4.21
N ILE A 84 16.29 0.94 4.68
CA ILE A 84 15.85 -0.41 5.00
C ILE A 84 15.34 -1.04 3.71
N HIS A 85 16.14 -1.95 3.16
CA HIS A 85 15.76 -2.79 2.04
C HIS A 85 14.73 -3.82 2.54
N ILE A 86 13.44 -3.56 2.32
CA ILE A 86 12.39 -4.52 2.64
C ILE A 86 12.39 -5.55 1.50
N THR A 87 12.94 -6.74 1.78
CA THR A 87 12.93 -7.86 0.84
C THR A 87 11.53 -8.50 0.88
N ILE A 88 10.85 -8.51 -0.27
CA ILE A 88 9.69 -9.37 -0.48
C ILE A 88 10.23 -10.81 -0.51
N VAL A 89 9.85 -11.62 0.46
CA VAL A 89 10.18 -13.06 0.44
C VAL A 89 9.33 -13.70 -0.65
N SER A 90 9.98 -14.18 -1.71
CA SER A 90 9.40 -14.97 -2.82
C SER A 90 9.23 -16.43 -2.44
#